data_AF-A0A5B2YVR0-F1
#
_entry.id   AF-A0A5B2YVR0-F1
#
_cell.length_a   1.000
_cell.length_b   1.000
_cell.length_c   1.000
_cell.angle_alpha   90.00
_cell.angle_beta   90.00
_cell.angle_gamma   90.00
#
_symmetry.space_group_name_H-M   'P 1'
#
loop_
_entity.id
_entity.type
_entity.pdbx_description
1 polymer ?
#
loop_
_entity_poly.entity_id
_entity_poly.type
_entity_poly.pdbx_seq_one_letter_code
_entity_poly.pdbx_strand_id
1 'polypeptide(L)'
;MISQILSTSKPCKKQLEFDGISSNRFILRNQVGKLILGIKNVPILKDKIIGLGNSITIVKNFDEYQYLLCSHIPTLSDESIWKFKFQKIRILIYLYIDKMTRLLVDRQPKTIRDKTFDTLNTTGNNILLETSELIQQFRETKPAEIPKLDAKKDMNLQINLKKDHFAIFQIKEKEINDILFSYYGFGVEAIKRGPELDDDNYDE
;
A
#
# COMPACT_ATOMS: atom_id res chain seq x y z
N MET A 1 -6.82 -8.86 -6.96
CA MET A 1 -6.75 -7.51 -6.33
C MET A 1 -5.40 -6.84 -6.54
N ILE A 2 -4.28 -7.39 -6.06
CA ILE A 2 -2.95 -6.75 -6.15
C ILE A 2 -2.53 -6.45 -7.60
N SER A 3 -2.64 -7.42 -8.52
CA SER A 3 -2.33 -7.19 -9.95
C SER A 3 -3.09 -5.99 -10.55
N GLN A 4 -4.37 -5.78 -10.20
CA GLN A 4 -5.15 -4.61 -10.67
C GLN A 4 -4.64 -3.28 -10.07
N ILE A 5 -4.13 -3.31 -8.84
CA ILE A 5 -3.52 -2.14 -8.18
C ILE A 5 -2.19 -1.77 -8.87
N LEU A 6 -1.42 -2.77 -9.27
CA LEU A 6 -0.14 -2.58 -9.97
C LEU A 6 -0.33 -2.10 -11.41
N SER A 7 -1.33 -2.64 -12.11
CA SER A 7 -1.61 -2.34 -13.53
C SER A 7 -2.47 -1.10 -13.76
N THR A 8 -2.92 -0.39 -12.72
CA THR A 8 -3.69 0.85 -12.89
C THR A 8 -2.77 1.96 -13.41
N SER A 9 -2.63 2.02 -14.74
CA SER A 9 -2.10 3.16 -15.46
C SER A 9 -3.16 4.28 -15.52
N LYS A 10 -2.69 5.51 -15.73
CA LYS A 10 -3.42 6.79 -15.65
C LYS A 10 -4.87 6.74 -16.20
N PRO A 11 -5.77 7.60 -15.67
CA PRO A 11 -5.49 8.73 -14.78
C PRO A 11 -5.50 8.39 -13.29
N CYS A 12 -4.55 8.94 -12.54
CA CYS A 12 -4.58 8.95 -11.09
C CYS A 12 -5.57 10.02 -10.63
N LYS A 13 -6.73 9.62 -10.11
CA LYS A 13 -7.73 10.52 -9.55
C LYS A 13 -7.92 10.23 -8.07
N LYS A 14 -8.28 11.28 -7.32
CA LYS A 14 -8.82 11.14 -5.97
C LYS A 14 -10.07 10.26 -6.02
N GLN A 15 -10.16 9.35 -5.08
CA GLN A 15 -11.26 8.40 -4.86
C GLN A 15 -12.35 9.02 -3.99
N LEU A 16 -12.01 9.99 -3.14
CA LEU A 16 -12.96 10.65 -2.26
C LEU A 16 -13.91 11.57 -3.03
N GLU A 17 -15.19 11.20 -3.06
CA GLU A 17 -16.26 12.01 -3.63
C GLU A 17 -16.96 12.86 -2.55
N PHE A 18 -17.19 12.27 -1.36
CA PHE A 18 -17.77 12.95 -0.21
C PHE A 18 -17.02 12.58 1.06
N ASP A 19 -16.74 13.58 1.92
CA ASP A 19 -15.80 13.48 3.04
C ASP A 19 -16.41 13.05 4.39
N GLY A 20 -17.74 12.99 4.51
CA GLY A 20 -18.40 12.69 5.78
C GLY A 20 -18.13 13.70 6.91
N ILE A 21 -17.57 14.88 6.60
CA ILE A 21 -17.27 15.97 7.53
C ILE A 21 -18.10 17.19 7.15
N SER A 22 -17.88 17.72 5.94
CA SER A 22 -18.71 18.79 5.37
C SER A 22 -20.03 18.28 4.80
N SER A 23 -20.16 16.96 4.68
CA SER A 23 -21.33 16.28 4.15
C SER A 23 -21.81 15.17 5.09
N ASN A 24 -23.12 14.87 5.06
CA ASN A 24 -23.70 13.75 5.81
C ASN A 24 -23.34 12.36 5.24
N ARG A 25 -22.49 12.30 4.21
CA ARG A 25 -22.13 11.07 3.50
C ARG A 25 -20.63 10.98 3.35
N PHE A 26 -20.09 9.77 3.46
CA PHE A 26 -18.71 9.48 3.10
C PHE A 26 -18.72 8.52 1.91
N ILE A 27 -18.12 8.90 0.79
CA ILE A 27 -18.18 8.12 -0.45
C ILE A 27 -16.80 8.05 -1.09
N LEU A 28 -16.35 6.82 -1.36
CA LEU A 28 -15.17 6.49 -2.14
C LEU A 28 -15.56 5.81 -3.46
N ARG A 29 -14.96 6.23 -4.55
CA ARG A 29 -15.07 5.59 -5.87
C ARG A 29 -13.71 5.17 -6.40
N ASN A 30 -13.67 4.08 -7.14
CA ASN A 30 -12.47 3.68 -7.85
C ASN A 30 -12.21 4.59 -9.07
N GLN A 31 -11.10 4.34 -9.77
CA GLN A 31 -10.67 5.15 -10.90
C GLN A 31 -11.65 5.14 -12.09
N VAL A 32 -12.54 4.14 -12.17
CA VAL A 32 -13.61 4.03 -13.19
C VAL A 32 -14.99 4.48 -12.66
N GLY A 33 -15.05 5.12 -11.50
CA GLY A 33 -16.27 5.66 -10.91
C GLY A 33 -17.17 4.64 -10.18
N LYS A 34 -16.76 3.38 -10.05
CA LYS A 34 -17.51 2.38 -9.27
C LYS A 34 -17.36 2.64 -7.77
N LEU A 35 -18.45 2.50 -7.03
CA LEU A 35 -18.49 2.67 -5.57
C LEU A 35 -17.58 1.63 -4.90
N ILE A 36 -16.67 2.09 -4.04
CA ILE A 36 -15.85 1.24 -3.16
C ILE A 36 -16.51 1.18 -1.78
N LEU A 37 -16.76 2.34 -1.18
CA LEU A 37 -17.32 2.49 0.16
C LEU A 37 -18.29 3.66 0.16
N GLY A 38 -19.47 3.45 0.72
CA GLY A 38 -20.49 4.47 0.88
C GLY A 38 -21.13 4.40 2.26
N ILE A 39 -20.95 5.45 3.05
CA ILE A 39 -21.52 5.61 4.39
C ILE A 39 -22.50 6.78 4.33
N LYS A 40 -23.74 6.55 4.78
CA LYS A 40 -24.77 7.60 4.94
C LYS A 40 -24.94 7.93 6.42
N ASN A 41 -25.42 9.13 6.73
CA ASN A 41 -25.65 9.60 8.10
C ASN A 41 -24.39 9.49 8.96
N VAL A 42 -23.26 9.93 8.40
CA VAL A 42 -21.94 9.81 9.03
C VAL A 42 -21.91 10.35 10.48
N PRO A 43 -22.51 11.52 10.82
CA PRO A 43 -22.53 11.99 12.20
C PRO A 43 -23.14 10.96 13.17
N ILE A 44 -24.31 10.40 12.84
CA ILE A 44 -25.00 9.41 13.67
C ILE A 44 -24.19 8.12 13.80
N LEU A 45 -23.50 7.68 12.74
CA LEU A 45 -22.69 6.46 12.78
C LEU A 45 -21.40 6.65 13.58
N LYS A 46 -20.78 7.84 13.54
CA LYS A 46 -19.60 8.17 14.35
C LYS A 46 -19.93 8.07 15.85
N ASP A 47 -21.12 8.48 16.25
CA ASP A 47 -21.56 8.39 17.66
C ASP A 47 -21.82 6.94 18.10
N LYS A 48 -22.20 6.06 17.17
CA LYS A 48 -22.54 4.66 17.46
C LYS A 48 -21.36 3.71 17.35
N ILE A 49 -20.38 4.03 16.51
CA ILE A 49 -19.23 3.17 16.21
C ILE A 49 -17.97 3.90 16.64
N ILE A 50 -17.48 3.55 17.84
CA ILE A 50 -16.26 4.09 18.40
C ILE A 50 -15.10 3.87 17.40
N GLY A 51 -14.31 4.92 17.17
CA GLY A 51 -13.17 4.89 16.26
C GLY A 51 -13.51 5.08 14.78
N LEU A 52 -14.78 5.04 14.36
CA LEU A 52 -15.15 5.25 12.95
C LEU A 52 -14.77 6.63 12.43
N GLY A 53 -14.92 7.68 13.28
CA GLY A 53 -14.53 9.04 12.92
C GLY A 53 -13.04 9.13 12.55
N ASN A 54 -12.18 8.47 13.33
CA ASN A 54 -10.75 8.40 13.07
C ASN A 54 -10.46 7.62 11.78
N SER A 55 -11.15 6.49 11.55
CA SER A 55 -10.98 5.72 10.32
C SER A 55 -11.32 6.53 9.08
N ILE A 56 -12.40 7.32 9.12
CA ILE A 56 -12.80 8.22 8.03
C ILE A 56 -11.71 9.27 7.76
N THR A 57 -11.16 9.89 8.81
CA THR A 57 -10.04 10.84 8.69
C THR A 57 -8.80 10.19 8.09
N ILE A 58 -8.45 8.98 8.54
CA ILE A 58 -7.33 8.20 7.99
C ILE A 58 -7.52 7.92 6.50
N VAL A 59 -8.72 7.47 6.09
CA VAL A 59 -9.00 7.20 4.67
C VAL A 59 -8.94 8.47 3.83
N LYS A 60 -9.41 9.61 4.35
CA LYS A 60 -9.26 10.91 3.66
C LYS A 60 -7.79 11.22 3.39
N ASN A 61 -6.91 11.05 4.38
CA ASN A 61 -5.47 11.27 4.19
C ASN A 61 -4.86 10.22 3.23
N PHE A 62 -5.30 8.96 3.31
CA PHE A 62 -4.89 7.95 2.35
C PHE A 62 -5.30 8.26 0.93
N ASP A 63 -6.45 8.87 0.68
CA ASP A 63 -6.84 9.29 -0.66
C ASP A 63 -5.86 10.33 -1.25
N GLU A 64 -5.43 11.28 -0.42
CA GLU A 64 -4.42 12.28 -0.82
C GLU A 64 -3.07 11.64 -1.12
N TYR A 65 -2.60 10.76 -0.24
CA TYR A 65 -1.34 10.04 -0.46
C TYR A 65 -1.42 9.07 -1.64
N GLN A 66 -2.54 8.37 -1.82
CA GLN A 66 -2.77 7.49 -2.96
C GLN A 66 -2.68 8.26 -4.28
N TYR A 67 -3.26 9.45 -4.33
CA TYR A 67 -3.15 10.35 -5.49
C TYR A 67 -1.69 10.74 -5.76
N LEU A 68 -0.95 11.17 -4.72
CA LEU A 68 0.47 11.54 -4.84
C LEU A 68 1.36 10.36 -5.26
N LEU A 69 1.23 9.20 -4.62
CA LEU A 69 2.02 8.01 -4.95
C LEU A 69 1.75 7.55 -6.38
N CYS A 70 0.47 7.53 -6.77
CA CYS A 70 0.06 7.18 -8.12
C CYS A 70 0.66 8.13 -9.17
N SER A 71 0.81 9.42 -8.87
CA SER A 71 1.44 10.36 -9.82
C SER A 71 2.94 10.16 -9.97
N HIS A 72 3.66 9.72 -8.92
CA HIS A 72 5.11 9.52 -8.96
C HIS A 72 5.53 8.16 -9.54
N ILE A 73 4.80 7.08 -9.29
CA ILE A 73 5.19 5.72 -9.72
C ILE A 73 5.50 5.62 -11.22
N PRO A 74 4.73 6.22 -12.14
CA PRO A 74 5.02 6.16 -13.58
C PRO A 74 6.33 6.85 -14.00
N THR A 75 6.87 7.76 -13.18
CA THR A 75 8.13 8.47 -13.48
C THR A 75 9.36 7.74 -12.94
N LEU A 76 9.18 6.65 -12.19
CA LEU A 76 10.27 5.87 -11.61
C LEU A 76 10.60 4.67 -12.50
N SER A 77 11.89 4.34 -12.60
CA SER A 77 12.34 3.11 -13.25
C SER A 77 11.84 1.87 -12.51
N ASP A 78 11.69 0.76 -13.22
CA ASP A 78 11.26 -0.51 -12.61
C ASP A 78 12.27 -1.07 -11.60
N GLU A 79 13.54 -0.67 -11.71
CA GLU A 79 14.61 -0.98 -10.74
C GLU A 79 14.58 -0.10 -9.48
N SER A 80 13.78 0.96 -9.45
CA SER A 80 13.85 1.95 -8.36
C SER A 80 13.27 1.41 -7.05
N ILE A 81 14.06 1.46 -5.97
CA ILE A 81 13.61 1.06 -4.62
C ILE A 81 12.38 1.88 -4.20
N TRP A 82 12.32 3.17 -4.56
CA TRP A 82 11.16 4.02 -4.28
C TRP A 82 9.89 3.51 -4.94
N LYS A 83 9.99 2.97 -6.17
CA LYS A 83 8.83 2.43 -6.89
C LYS A 83 8.23 1.23 -6.16
N PHE A 84 9.07 0.32 -5.65
CA PHE A 84 8.63 -0.81 -4.83
C PHE A 84 7.95 -0.33 -3.54
N LYS A 85 8.60 0.55 -2.79
CA LYS A 85 8.04 1.08 -1.52
C LYS A 85 6.72 1.81 -1.75
N PHE A 86 6.62 2.63 -2.79
CA PHE A 86 5.37 3.32 -3.13
C PHE A 86 4.25 2.36 -3.52
N GLN A 87 4.54 1.29 -4.28
CA GLN A 87 3.53 0.28 -4.59
C GLN A 87 3.06 -0.46 -3.33
N LYS A 88 3.96 -0.78 -2.39
CA LYS A 88 3.58 -1.38 -1.10
C LYS A 88 2.61 -0.49 -0.33
N ILE A 89 2.88 0.81 -0.22
CA ILE A 89 1.99 1.75 0.44
C ILE A 89 0.62 1.78 -0.27
N ARG A 90 0.58 1.82 -1.60
CA ARG A 90 -0.69 1.76 -2.35
C ARG A 90 -1.48 0.49 -2.02
N ILE A 91 -0.82 -0.66 -1.93
CA ILE A 91 -1.45 -1.93 -1.55
C ILE A 91 -2.00 -1.86 -0.11
N LEU A 92 -1.22 -1.34 0.84
CA LEU A 92 -1.64 -1.17 2.23
C LEU A 92 -2.87 -0.26 2.37
N ILE A 93 -2.94 0.83 1.59
CA ILE A 93 -4.10 1.73 1.55
C ILE A 93 -5.35 0.95 1.10
N TYR A 94 -5.24 0.16 0.03
CA TYR A 94 -6.38 -0.64 -0.44
C TYR A 94 -6.78 -1.73 0.56
N LEU A 95 -5.82 -2.41 1.19
CA LEU A 95 -6.08 -3.39 2.25
C LEU A 95 -6.79 -2.76 3.45
N TYR A 96 -6.38 -1.56 3.84
CA TYR A 96 -7.04 -0.79 4.89
C TYR A 96 -8.51 -0.50 4.54
N ILE A 97 -8.76 0.03 3.33
CA ILE A 97 -10.12 0.38 2.89
C ILE A 97 -11.00 -0.88 2.78
N ASP A 98 -10.46 -1.98 2.26
CA ASP A 98 -11.17 -3.27 2.20
C ASP A 98 -11.53 -3.76 3.61
N LYS A 99 -10.57 -3.74 4.54
CA LYS A 99 -10.79 -4.14 5.94
C LYS A 99 -11.85 -3.27 6.61
N MET A 100 -11.76 -1.95 6.46
CA MET A 100 -12.76 -1.01 6.97
C MET A 100 -14.15 -1.29 6.40
N THR A 101 -14.23 -1.53 5.09
CA THR A 101 -15.51 -1.83 4.41
C THR A 101 -16.12 -3.11 4.96
N ARG A 102 -15.34 -4.18 5.13
CA ARG A 102 -15.82 -5.43 5.75
C ARG A 102 -16.33 -5.21 7.16
N LEU A 103 -15.60 -4.47 8.00
CA LEU A 103 -16.04 -4.15 9.36
C LEU A 103 -17.36 -3.39 9.42
N LEU A 104 -17.66 -2.58 8.41
CA LEU A 104 -18.92 -1.83 8.31
C LEU A 104 -20.08 -2.66 7.72
N VAL A 105 -19.78 -3.63 6.85
CA VAL A 105 -20.78 -4.48 6.18
C VAL A 105 -21.13 -5.71 7.01
N ASP A 106 -20.16 -6.31 7.70
CA ASP A 106 -20.34 -7.47 8.55
C ASP A 106 -21.10 -7.04 9.82
N ARG A 107 -22.43 -6.97 9.70
CA ARG A 107 -23.39 -6.64 10.75
C ARG A 107 -23.48 -7.75 11.80
N GLN A 108 -22.41 -8.00 12.55
CA GLN A 108 -22.46 -8.76 13.80
C GLN A 108 -22.86 -7.80 14.93
N PRO A 109 -24.14 -7.72 15.33
CA PRO A 109 -24.63 -6.66 16.22
C PRO A 109 -24.19 -6.84 17.69
N LYS A 110 -23.43 -7.89 17.99
CA LYS A 110 -23.03 -8.25 19.36
C LYS A 110 -21.53 -8.17 19.61
N THR A 111 -20.70 -7.92 18.58
CA THR A 111 -19.24 -7.98 18.70
C THR A 111 -18.54 -7.19 17.57
N ILE A 112 -18.92 -5.93 17.32
CA ILE A 112 -17.85 -4.96 17.02
C ILE A 112 -17.06 -4.91 18.33
N ARG A 113 -16.08 -5.82 18.50
CA ARG A 113 -15.19 -5.75 19.67
C ARG A 113 -14.64 -4.35 19.63
N ASP A 114 -14.87 -3.59 20.70
CA ASP A 114 -14.57 -2.15 20.77
C ASP A 114 -13.15 -1.82 20.26
N LYS A 115 -12.22 -2.77 20.35
CA LYS A 115 -10.81 -2.65 19.93
C LYS A 115 -10.53 -2.84 18.43
N THR A 116 -11.50 -3.23 17.61
CA THR A 116 -11.23 -3.60 16.20
C THR A 116 -10.93 -2.36 15.35
N PHE A 117 -11.73 -1.31 15.52
CA PHE A 117 -11.44 0.00 14.91
C PHE A 117 -10.20 0.65 15.53
N ASP A 118 -9.94 0.47 16.83
CA ASP A 118 -8.72 0.99 17.46
C ASP A 118 -7.44 0.40 16.87
N THR A 119 -7.42 -0.93 16.70
CA THR A 119 -6.29 -1.64 16.08
C THR A 119 -6.13 -1.19 14.63
N LEU A 120 -7.23 -1.11 13.88
CA LEU A 120 -7.20 -0.63 12.49
C LEU A 120 -6.67 0.82 12.42
N ASN A 121 -7.18 1.72 13.27
CA ASN A 121 -6.77 3.13 13.32
C ASN A 121 -5.29 3.29 13.69
N THR A 122 -4.81 2.47 14.64
CA THR A 122 -3.38 2.46 15.03
C THR A 122 -2.50 2.08 13.84
N THR A 123 -2.85 1.01 13.13
CA THR A 123 -2.18 0.64 11.89
C THR A 123 -2.28 1.73 10.83
N GLY A 124 -3.46 2.31 10.65
CA GLY A 124 -3.68 3.39 9.68
C GLY A 124 -2.76 4.58 9.92
N ASN A 125 -2.66 5.04 11.16
CA ASN A 125 -1.75 6.11 11.55
C ASN A 125 -0.27 5.73 11.35
N ASN A 126 0.12 4.49 11.65
CA ASN A 126 1.48 4.01 11.41
C ASN A 126 1.83 3.99 9.91
N ILE A 127 0.89 3.57 9.05
CA ILE A 127 1.06 3.63 7.58
C ILE A 127 1.15 5.09 7.12
N LEU A 128 0.30 6.00 7.63
CA LEU A 128 0.35 7.43 7.30
C LEU A 128 1.70 8.05 7.65
N LEU A 129 2.19 7.78 8.87
CA LEU A 129 3.49 8.27 9.34
C LEU A 129 4.60 7.82 8.39
N GLU A 130 4.70 6.52 8.14
CA GLU A 130 5.74 6.00 7.25
C GLU A 130 5.59 6.50 5.81
N THR A 131 4.36 6.65 5.31
CA THR A 131 4.09 7.22 3.98
C THR A 131 4.61 8.64 3.87
N SER A 132 4.35 9.47 4.90
CA SER A 132 4.81 10.86 4.94
C SER A 132 6.33 10.97 4.95
N GLU A 133 6.99 10.13 5.75
CA GLU A 133 8.45 10.06 5.83
C GLU A 133 9.07 9.60 4.50
N LEU A 134 8.51 8.56 3.86
CA LEU A 134 8.98 8.06 2.58
C LEU A 134 8.85 9.11 1.47
N ILE A 135 7.72 9.83 1.43
CA ILE A 135 7.52 10.90 0.45
C ILE A 135 8.50 12.06 0.69
N GLN A 136 8.75 12.42 1.94
CA GLN A 136 9.71 13.47 2.27
C GLN A 136 11.12 13.07 1.80
N GLN A 137 11.58 11.88 2.16
CA GLN A 137 12.89 11.37 1.72
C GLN A 137 13.00 11.30 0.20
N PHE A 138 11.95 10.86 -0.49
CA PHE A 138 11.93 10.84 -1.96
C PHE A 138 12.07 12.25 -2.56
N ARG A 139 11.39 13.25 -2.00
CA ARG A 139 11.47 14.65 -2.48
C ARG A 139 12.84 15.28 -2.24
N GLU A 140 13.52 14.88 -1.17
CA GLU A 140 14.88 15.34 -0.83
C GLU A 140 15.96 14.61 -1.66
N THR A 141 15.64 13.44 -2.21
CA THR A 141 16.57 12.67 -3.05
C THR A 141 16.73 13.33 -4.41
N LYS A 142 17.97 13.63 -4.80
CA LYS A 142 18.22 14.15 -6.16
C LYS A 142 17.93 13.07 -7.21
N PRO A 143 17.45 13.43 -8.42
CA PRO A 143 17.14 12.46 -9.46
C PRO A 143 18.31 11.50 -9.80
N ALA A 144 19.55 11.99 -9.78
CA ALA A 144 20.75 11.19 -10.05
C ALA A 144 21.10 10.20 -8.91
N GLU A 145 20.56 10.41 -7.71
CA GLU A 145 20.83 9.64 -6.50
C GLU A 145 19.69 8.66 -6.17
N ILE A 146 18.69 8.51 -7.07
CA ILE A 146 17.58 7.58 -6.86
C ILE A 146 18.13 6.14 -6.72
N PRO A 147 17.94 5.51 -5.55
CA PRO A 147 18.51 4.19 -5.30
C PRO A 147 17.81 3.13 -6.14
N LYS A 148 18.63 2.28 -6.74
CA LYS A 148 18.20 1.13 -7.55
C LYS A 148 18.41 -0.16 -6.77
N LEU A 149 17.62 -1.18 -7.11
CA LEU A 149 17.82 -2.53 -6.62
C LEU A 149 19.20 -3.04 -7.00
N ASP A 150 19.91 -3.55 -5.99
CA ASP A 150 21.17 -4.25 -6.14
C ASP A 150 20.94 -5.75 -5.95
N ALA A 151 20.95 -6.51 -7.05
CA ALA A 151 20.73 -7.95 -7.05
C ALA A 151 21.84 -8.73 -6.31
N LYS A 152 23.00 -8.11 -6.02
CA LYS A 152 24.09 -8.74 -5.24
C LYS A 152 23.82 -8.72 -3.74
N LYS A 153 22.84 -7.93 -3.29
CA LYS A 153 22.41 -7.81 -1.89
C LYS A 153 21.04 -8.44 -1.71
N ASP A 154 20.63 -8.62 -0.46
CA ASP A 154 19.25 -9.05 -0.18
C ASP A 154 18.26 -7.98 -0.69
N MET A 155 17.56 -8.30 -1.78
CA MET A 155 16.59 -7.41 -2.41
C MET A 155 15.38 -7.15 -1.49
N ASN A 156 15.01 -8.08 -0.62
CA ASN A 156 13.90 -7.88 0.31
C ASN A 156 14.23 -6.76 1.30
N LEU A 157 15.42 -6.80 1.91
CA LEU A 157 15.85 -5.78 2.88
C LEU A 157 15.90 -4.38 2.27
N GLN A 158 16.22 -4.28 0.99
CA GLN A 158 16.27 -2.99 0.27
C GLN A 158 14.90 -2.33 0.14
N ILE A 159 13.85 -3.12 -0.12
CA ILE A 159 12.50 -2.60 -0.38
C ILE A 159 11.56 -2.70 0.81
N ASN A 160 11.98 -3.33 1.91
CA ASN A 160 11.17 -3.43 3.12
C ASN A 160 10.81 -2.04 3.68
N LEU A 161 9.59 -1.98 4.19
CA LEU A 161 9.10 -0.88 5.02
C LEU A 161 9.80 -0.96 6.39
N LYS A 162 9.79 0.15 7.14
CA LYS A 162 10.34 0.23 8.50
C LYS A 162 9.61 -0.71 9.45
N LYS A 163 8.33 -0.99 9.19
CA LYS A 163 7.51 -1.96 9.91
C LYS A 163 6.72 -2.82 8.93
N ASP A 164 6.54 -4.09 9.26
CA ASP A 164 5.64 -4.97 8.52
C ASP A 164 4.17 -4.63 8.86
N HIS A 165 3.62 -3.65 8.14
CA HIS A 165 2.21 -3.28 8.26
C HIS A 165 1.27 -4.31 7.62
N PHE A 166 1.78 -5.28 6.87
CA PHE A 166 0.95 -6.30 6.21
C PHE A 166 0.45 -7.37 7.18
N ALA A 167 1.17 -7.59 8.28
CA ALA A 167 0.86 -8.61 9.28
C ALA A 167 -0.59 -8.54 9.81
N ILE A 168 -1.14 -7.34 10.02
CA ILE A 168 -2.54 -7.17 10.48
C ILE A 168 -3.59 -7.62 9.43
N PHE A 169 -3.19 -7.65 8.16
CA PHE A 169 -3.99 -8.14 7.06
C PHE A 169 -3.74 -9.63 6.77
N GLN A 170 -2.98 -10.33 7.64
CA GLN A 170 -2.62 -11.74 7.50
C GLN A 170 -1.81 -12.03 6.22
N ILE A 171 -1.03 -11.04 5.78
CA ILE A 171 -0.13 -11.15 4.64
C ILE A 171 1.28 -10.86 5.16
N LYS A 172 2.28 -11.66 4.77
CA LYS A 172 3.68 -11.35 5.09
C LYS A 172 4.22 -10.35 4.07
N GLU A 173 5.00 -9.37 4.52
CA GLU A 173 5.63 -8.40 3.60
C GLU A 173 6.45 -9.08 2.50
N LYS A 174 7.12 -10.20 2.81
CA LYS A 174 7.86 -11.00 1.81
C LYS A 174 6.97 -11.47 0.64
N GLU A 175 5.73 -11.86 0.90
CA GLU A 175 4.82 -12.30 -0.17
C GLU A 175 4.48 -11.14 -1.12
N ILE A 176 4.38 -9.92 -0.57
CA ILE A 176 4.21 -8.71 -1.39
C ILE A 176 5.49 -8.42 -2.18
N ASN A 177 6.67 -8.60 -1.59
CA ASN A 177 7.94 -8.46 -2.29
C ASN A 177 8.02 -9.38 -3.49
N ASP A 178 7.72 -10.67 -3.30
CA ASP A 178 7.78 -11.69 -4.35
C ASP A 178 6.83 -11.34 -5.52
N ILE A 179 5.61 -10.86 -5.21
CA ILE A 179 4.66 -10.39 -6.22
C ILE A 179 5.22 -9.17 -6.98
N LEU A 180 5.80 -8.20 -6.28
CA LEU A 180 6.35 -7.00 -6.92
C LEU A 180 7.58 -7.33 -7.77
N PHE A 181 8.47 -8.18 -7.29
CA PHE A 181 9.64 -8.63 -8.06
C PHE A 181 9.20 -9.35 -9.32
N SER A 182 8.26 -10.28 -9.22
CA SER A 182 7.69 -10.96 -10.39
C SER A 182 7.05 -9.96 -11.37
N TYR A 183 6.27 -9.00 -10.87
CA TYR A 183 5.60 -7.99 -11.70
C TYR A 183 6.58 -7.12 -12.49
N TYR A 184 7.71 -6.74 -11.89
CA TYR A 184 8.72 -5.90 -12.52
C TYR A 184 9.87 -6.70 -13.18
N GLY A 185 9.74 -8.02 -13.28
CA GLY A 185 10.70 -8.87 -14.00
C GLY A 185 11.95 -9.28 -13.21
N PHE A 186 11.97 -9.11 -11.90
CA PHE A 186 13.06 -9.53 -11.00
C PHE A 186 12.89 -10.98 -10.48
N GLY A 187 12.42 -11.89 -11.33
CA GLY A 187 12.05 -13.26 -10.97
C GLY A 187 13.22 -14.18 -10.57
N VAL A 188 12.91 -15.09 -9.64
CA VAL A 188 13.76 -16.03 -8.86
C VAL A 188 14.71 -16.94 -9.68
N GLU A 189 14.59 -16.99 -11.01
CA GLU A 189 15.50 -17.80 -11.85
C GLU A 189 16.91 -17.22 -11.98
N ALA A 190 17.10 -15.93 -11.72
CA ALA A 190 18.44 -15.33 -11.69
C ALA A 190 19.28 -15.72 -10.46
N ILE A 191 18.67 -16.35 -9.44
CA ILE A 191 19.35 -16.76 -8.20
C ILE A 191 19.90 -18.21 -8.30
N LYS A 192 19.57 -18.96 -9.35
CA LYS A 192 20.06 -20.35 -9.57
C LYS A 192 21.27 -20.48 -10.49
N ARG A 193 21.76 -19.41 -11.11
CA ARG A 193 23.07 -19.43 -11.77
C ARG A 193 24.09 -18.79 -10.84
N GLY A 194 24.48 -19.55 -9.81
CA GLY A 194 25.81 -19.37 -9.24
C GLY A 194 26.86 -19.60 -10.34
N PRO A 195 28.09 -19.09 -10.18
CA PRO A 195 29.12 -19.27 -11.19
C PRO A 195 29.28 -20.78 -11.44
N GLU A 196 29.04 -21.21 -12.68
CA GLU A 196 29.68 -22.42 -13.17
C GLU A 196 31.18 -22.17 -12.96
N LEU A 197 31.76 -22.91 -12.03
CA LEU A 197 33.19 -23.09 -11.99
C LEU A 197 33.53 -23.75 -13.33
N ASP A 198 34.23 -23.00 -14.18
CA ASP A 198 35.00 -23.58 -15.27
C ASP A 198 36.02 -24.53 -14.61
N ASP A 199 35.62 -25.80 -14.45
CA ASP A 199 36.56 -26.91 -14.37
C ASP A 199 37.13 -27.05 -15.79
N ASP A 200 38.08 -26.18 -16.13
CA ASP A 200 39.08 -26.45 -17.13
C ASP A 200 39.90 -27.64 -16.62
N ASN A 201 39.38 -28.82 -16.95
CA ASN A 201 40.04 -30.08 -16.82
C ASN A 201 41.35 -30.00 -17.63
N TYR A 202 42.47 -30.05 -16.91
CA TYR A 202 43.71 -30.55 -17.48
C TYR A 202 43.43 -31.94 -18.05
N ASP A 203 43.72 -32.16 -19.33
CA ASP A 203 44.51 -33.31 -19.78
C ASP A 203 44.78 -33.26 -21.30
N GLU A 204 46.04 -33.59 -21.59
CA GLU A 204 46.76 -33.88 -22.86
C GLU A 204 47.24 -32.72 -23.77
#